data_AF-A0A1U8M4S5-F1
#
_entry.id   AF-A0A1U8M4S5-F1
#
_cell.length_a   1.000
_cell.length_b   1.000
_cell.length_c   1.000
_cell.angle_alpha   90.00
_cell.angle_beta   90.00
_cell.angle_gamma   90.00
#
_symmetry.space_group_name_H-M   'P 1'
#
loop_
_entity.id
_entity.type
_entity.pdbx_description
1 polymer ?
#
loop_
_entity_poly.entity_id
_entity_poly.type
_entity_poly.pdbx_seq_one_letter_code
_entity_poly.pdbx_strand_id
1 'polypeptide(L)'
;MDLCMLVVSLILEIIFIALFSSHPVVAANSKLFREYIGAEDKGVTFSDVPINEDVDFHFILSFAIDYTTSSSSPPSPTNGDFRVYWDTQNLNPSHVSSLKTHYWNVKVAMSLGGDTIANNEKVYFSPKTINSWVRNAIHSVTDISRRYHLDGIDIDYEHFHADADTFAECIGRLLFFLKQNGVVSFASLATYNDDSAQPHYLALWRKYGHVIDYVNFQFYAYEKCTNISQFLKYFDEQSSNYRGGKVLVSFGTDGSGGLSPENGFFMACRRLKHQGKLHGIFVWSADDSMKDGFRYEKLSQTLLAK
;
A
#
# COMPACT_ATOMS: atom_id res chain seq x y z
N MET A 1 -33.84 42.12 -0.81
CA MET A 1 -33.70 40.69 -0.50
C MET A 1 -34.47 40.47 0.79
N ASP A 2 -35.50 39.62 0.77
CA ASP A 2 -36.44 39.45 1.88
C ASP A 2 -35.70 38.96 3.14
N LEU A 3 -36.02 39.52 4.31
CA LEU A 3 -35.34 39.20 5.58
C LEU A 3 -35.42 37.69 5.88
N CYS A 4 -36.52 37.05 5.47
CA CYS A 4 -36.72 35.61 5.57
C CYS A 4 -35.72 34.81 4.71
N MET A 5 -35.44 35.27 3.49
CA MET A 5 -34.49 34.61 2.57
C MET A 5 -33.05 34.73 3.05
N LEU A 6 -32.71 35.85 3.69
CA LEU A 6 -31.37 36.09 4.24
C LEU A 6 -31.09 35.17 5.45
N VAL A 7 -32.09 34.97 6.31
CA VAL A 7 -32.01 34.06 7.47
C VAL A 7 -31.91 32.60 7.02
N VAL A 8 -32.66 32.19 5.99
CA VAL A 8 -32.59 30.82 5.45
C VAL A 8 -31.23 30.54 4.82
N SER A 9 -30.65 31.48 4.06
CA SER A 9 -29.31 31.34 3.51
C SER A 9 -28.24 31.24 4.59
N LEU A 10 -28.32 32.05 5.65
CA LEU A 10 -27.36 32.00 6.76
C LEU A 10 -27.43 30.66 7.52
N ILE A 11 -28.64 30.14 7.74
CA ILE A 11 -28.85 28.84 8.40
C ILE A 11 -28.30 27.71 7.54
N LEU A 12 -28.49 27.75 6.22
CA LEU A 12 -27.94 26.76 5.29
C LEU A 12 -26.41 26.80 5.26
N GLU A 13 -25.78 27.98 5.26
CA GLU A 13 -24.32 28.11 5.34
C GLU A 13 -23.76 27.61 6.67
N ILE A 14 -24.43 27.88 7.80
CA ILE A 14 -24.03 27.38 9.12
C ILE A 14 -24.17 25.84 9.20
N ILE A 15 -25.23 25.27 8.63
CA ILE A 15 -25.41 23.81 8.54
C ILE A 15 -24.34 23.19 7.63
N PHE A 16 -24.01 23.82 6.51
CA PHE A 16 -22.94 23.36 5.62
C PHE A 16 -21.58 23.38 6.34
N ILE A 17 -21.25 24.47 7.03
CA ILE A 17 -20.01 24.55 7.83
C ILE A 17 -20.01 23.51 8.95
N ALA A 18 -21.13 23.27 9.64
CA ALA A 18 -21.23 22.27 10.70
C ALA A 18 -21.12 20.81 10.18
N LEU A 19 -21.58 20.52 8.96
CA LEU A 19 -21.46 19.20 8.33
C LEU A 19 -20.03 18.90 7.83
N PHE A 20 -19.22 19.93 7.53
CA PHE A 20 -17.83 19.77 7.09
C PHE A 20 -16.79 20.08 8.18
N SER A 21 -17.19 20.65 9.31
CA SER A 21 -16.29 21.04 10.41
C SER A 21 -16.38 20.06 11.57
N SER A 22 -15.83 18.86 11.37
CA SER A 22 -15.23 17.99 12.38
C SER A 22 -15.27 16.55 11.88
N HIS A 23 -14.26 16.15 11.12
CA HIS A 23 -13.87 14.76 11.22
C HIS A 23 -13.16 14.64 12.57
N PRO A 24 -13.74 13.93 13.56
CA PRO A 24 -12.96 13.58 14.73
C PRO A 24 -11.70 12.89 14.21
N VAL A 25 -10.53 13.38 14.64
CA VAL A 25 -9.27 12.66 14.43
C VAL A 25 -9.47 11.34 15.18
N VAL A 26 -9.87 10.29 14.45
CA VAL A 26 -9.94 8.95 14.98
C VAL A 26 -8.52 8.65 15.44
N ALA A 27 -8.35 8.39 16.73
CA ALA A 27 -7.06 8.04 17.28
C ALA A 27 -6.44 6.94 16.42
N ALA A 28 -5.27 7.23 15.86
CA ALA A 28 -4.68 6.45 14.79
C ALA A 28 -4.12 5.11 15.24
N ASN A 29 -4.12 4.79 16.54
CA ASN A 29 -3.46 3.62 17.14
C ASN A 29 -4.13 2.29 16.72
N SER A 30 -4.01 2.01 15.44
CA SER A 30 -4.43 0.80 14.77
C SER A 30 -3.38 -0.28 15.04
N LYS A 31 -3.86 -1.51 15.19
CA LYS A 31 -3.01 -2.69 15.37
C LYS A 31 -2.59 -3.29 14.02
N LEU A 32 -2.57 -2.50 12.95
CA LEU A 32 -2.28 -2.97 11.60
C LEU A 32 -0.77 -3.23 11.41
N PHE A 33 -0.44 -4.46 11.06
CA PHE A 33 0.86 -4.88 10.60
C PHE A 33 0.76 -5.41 9.17
N ARG A 34 1.68 -5.04 8.28
CA ARG A 34 1.70 -5.53 6.89
C ARG A 34 3.08 -6.02 6.48
N GLU A 35 3.13 -7.08 5.69
CA GLU A 35 4.37 -7.72 5.26
C GLU A 35 4.35 -7.94 3.75
N TYR A 36 5.28 -7.32 3.01
CA TYR A 36 5.49 -7.67 1.60
C TYR A 36 6.24 -9.00 1.51
N ILE A 37 5.83 -9.86 0.57
CA ILE A 37 6.38 -11.22 0.43
C ILE A 37 6.34 -11.72 -1.02
N GLY A 38 7.39 -12.44 -1.44
CA GLY A 38 7.42 -13.30 -2.62
C GLY A 38 8.12 -12.73 -3.85
N ALA A 39 8.78 -11.57 -3.74
CA ALA A 39 9.36 -10.87 -4.88
C ALA A 39 10.78 -11.35 -5.26
N GLU A 40 11.49 -12.04 -4.36
CA GLU A 40 12.95 -12.21 -4.50
C GLU A 40 13.40 -13.66 -4.66
N ASP A 41 12.47 -14.59 -4.92
CA ASP A 41 12.74 -16.01 -5.12
C ASP A 41 13.59 -16.65 -4.01
N LYS A 42 13.45 -16.16 -2.76
CA LYS A 42 14.17 -16.67 -1.58
C LYS A 42 13.52 -17.89 -0.94
N GLY A 43 12.43 -18.40 -1.52
CA GLY A 43 11.72 -19.60 -1.04
C GLY A 43 10.98 -19.39 0.29
N VAL A 44 10.69 -18.14 0.64
CA VAL A 44 9.94 -17.81 1.86
C VAL A 44 8.49 -18.24 1.74
N THR A 45 7.95 -18.84 2.81
CA THR A 45 6.55 -19.26 2.91
C THR A 45 5.81 -18.43 3.95
N PHE A 46 4.48 -18.47 3.92
CA PHE A 46 3.68 -17.81 4.95
C PHE A 46 3.94 -18.34 6.37
N SER A 47 4.32 -19.62 6.50
CA SER A 47 4.60 -20.23 7.81
C SER A 47 5.93 -19.80 8.43
N ASP A 48 6.84 -19.25 7.64
CA ASP A 48 8.13 -18.75 8.13
C ASP A 48 7.94 -17.41 8.87
N VAL A 49 7.00 -16.59 8.41
CA VAL A 49 6.75 -15.27 8.96
C VAL A 49 5.95 -15.38 10.27
N PRO A 50 6.44 -14.79 11.38
CA PRO A 50 5.77 -14.84 12.67
C PRO A 50 4.47 -14.02 12.64
N ILE A 51 3.37 -14.61 13.09
CA ILE A 51 2.06 -13.95 13.17
C ILE A 51 1.63 -13.86 14.63
N ASN A 52 1.41 -12.63 15.11
CA ASN A 52 0.80 -12.33 16.38
C ASN A 52 -0.72 -12.19 16.19
N GLU A 53 -1.53 -12.93 16.94
CA GLU A 53 -2.99 -12.92 16.81
C GLU A 53 -3.64 -11.61 17.31
N ASP A 54 -2.91 -10.79 18.07
CA ASP A 54 -3.39 -9.52 18.62
C ASP A 54 -3.30 -8.34 17.64
N VAL A 55 -2.83 -8.55 16.40
CA VAL A 55 -2.71 -7.52 15.35
C VAL A 55 -3.62 -7.82 14.16
N ASP A 56 -4.03 -6.79 13.40
CA ASP A 56 -4.63 -6.98 12.06
C ASP A 56 -3.48 -7.20 11.08
N PHE A 57 -3.31 -8.42 10.58
CA PHE A 57 -2.11 -8.83 9.86
C PHE A 57 -2.40 -8.94 8.36
N HIS A 58 -1.70 -8.17 7.53
CA HIS A 58 -1.86 -8.23 6.08
C HIS A 58 -0.58 -8.70 5.38
N PHE A 59 -0.61 -9.84 4.70
CA PHE A 59 0.42 -10.14 3.69
C PHE A 59 0.14 -9.39 2.39
N ILE A 60 1.18 -9.01 1.67
CA ILE A 60 1.11 -8.36 0.35
C ILE A 60 2.01 -9.13 -0.62
N LEU A 61 1.37 -9.94 -1.48
CA LEU A 61 2.05 -10.72 -2.52
C LEU A 61 2.67 -9.78 -3.56
N SER A 62 3.96 -9.95 -3.82
CA SER A 62 4.78 -9.03 -4.61
C SER A 62 5.44 -9.78 -5.76
N PHE A 63 5.06 -9.61 -7.03
CA PHE A 63 4.08 -8.66 -7.57
C PHE A 63 3.15 -9.31 -8.60
N ALA A 64 2.02 -8.67 -8.89
CA ALA A 64 1.33 -8.83 -10.16
C ALA A 64 1.73 -7.68 -11.10
N ILE A 65 2.09 -8.01 -12.34
CA ILE A 65 2.68 -7.05 -13.30
C ILE A 65 1.98 -7.18 -14.65
N ASP A 66 1.61 -6.05 -15.28
CA ASP A 66 1.01 -5.99 -16.61
C ASP A 66 2.06 -5.97 -17.72
N TYR A 67 2.97 -6.94 -17.67
CA TYR A 67 4.05 -7.13 -18.62
C TYR A 67 4.08 -8.55 -19.16
N THR A 68 4.74 -8.71 -20.31
CA THR A 68 5.14 -10.03 -20.82
C THR A 68 6.48 -10.43 -20.22
N THR A 69 6.69 -11.73 -20.05
CA THR A 69 8.03 -12.30 -19.85
C THR A 69 8.24 -13.40 -20.90
N SER A 70 9.34 -13.32 -21.63
CA SER A 70 9.75 -14.33 -22.60
C SER A 70 11.26 -14.48 -22.58
N SER A 71 11.77 -15.70 -22.78
CA SER A 71 13.19 -15.93 -23.01
C SER A 71 13.66 -15.46 -24.39
N SER A 72 12.74 -15.21 -25.31
CA SER A 72 13.04 -14.86 -26.72
C SER A 72 12.78 -13.41 -27.10
N SER A 73 12.19 -12.59 -26.21
CA SER A 73 11.93 -11.18 -26.45
C SER A 73 12.00 -10.38 -25.15
N PRO A 74 12.38 -9.08 -25.21
CA PRO A 74 12.38 -8.22 -24.03
C PRO A 74 10.96 -8.11 -23.43
N PRO A 75 10.85 -7.95 -22.10
CA PRO A 75 9.58 -7.62 -21.45
C PRO A 75 8.92 -6.39 -22.08
N SER A 76 7.59 -6.41 -22.18
CA SER A 76 6.82 -5.30 -22.76
C SER A 76 5.47 -5.12 -22.06
N PRO A 77 4.95 -3.88 -21.93
CA PRO A 77 3.66 -3.62 -21.32
C PRO A 77 2.52 -4.30 -22.07
N THR A 78 1.58 -4.88 -21.33
CA THR A 78 0.41 -5.60 -21.86
C THR A 78 -0.87 -4.76 -21.83
N ASN A 79 -0.76 -3.47 -21.49
CA ASN A 79 -1.88 -2.55 -21.37
C ASN A 79 -2.90 -3.06 -20.33
N GLY A 80 -2.44 -3.27 -19.10
CA GLY A 80 -3.30 -3.62 -17.96
C GLY A 80 -3.67 -5.09 -17.87
N ASP A 81 -3.10 -5.98 -18.68
CA ASP A 81 -3.33 -7.42 -18.53
C ASP A 81 -2.29 -8.03 -17.58
N PHE A 82 -2.64 -8.04 -16.29
CA PHE A 82 -1.77 -8.45 -15.19
C PHE A 82 -1.54 -9.96 -15.14
N ARG A 83 -0.29 -10.35 -14.85
CA ARG A 83 0.13 -11.72 -14.54
C ARG A 83 0.81 -11.78 -13.19
N VAL A 84 0.86 -12.98 -12.62
CA VAL A 84 1.49 -13.25 -11.32
C VAL A 84 2.99 -13.45 -11.51
N TYR A 85 3.80 -12.73 -10.72
CA TYR A 85 5.26 -12.77 -10.73
C TYR A 85 5.91 -13.00 -9.36
N TRP A 86 5.12 -13.17 -8.29
CA TRP A 86 5.65 -13.68 -7.03
C TRP A 86 5.95 -15.19 -7.12
N ASP A 87 6.64 -15.73 -6.11
CA ASP A 87 6.92 -17.16 -5.97
C ASP A 87 5.63 -18.01 -5.90
N THR A 88 5.12 -18.43 -7.05
CA THR A 88 3.90 -19.24 -7.16
C THR A 88 4.08 -20.67 -6.70
N GLN A 89 5.29 -21.15 -6.41
CA GLN A 89 5.48 -22.47 -5.85
C GLN A 89 5.16 -22.43 -4.35
N ASN A 90 5.70 -21.42 -3.66
CA ASN A 90 5.57 -21.28 -2.20
C ASN A 90 4.38 -20.41 -1.76
N LEU A 91 3.83 -19.58 -2.64
CA LEU A 91 2.73 -18.65 -2.33
C LEU A 91 1.56 -18.82 -3.31
N ASN A 92 1.07 -20.04 -3.44
CA ASN A 92 -0.03 -20.42 -4.34
C ASN A 92 -1.43 -20.27 -3.67
N PRO A 93 -2.54 -20.45 -4.42
CA PRO A 93 -3.90 -20.31 -3.87
C PRO A 93 -4.23 -21.23 -2.69
N SER A 94 -3.71 -22.47 -2.67
CA SER A 94 -4.00 -23.40 -1.58
C SER A 94 -3.25 -22.99 -0.31
N HIS A 95 -2.04 -22.43 -0.45
CA HIS A 95 -1.29 -21.86 0.68
C HIS A 95 -1.99 -20.63 1.27
N VAL A 96 -2.51 -19.72 0.44
CA VAL A 96 -3.30 -18.57 0.92
C VAL A 96 -4.55 -19.05 1.67
N SER A 97 -5.27 -20.02 1.11
CA SER A 97 -6.47 -20.57 1.76
C SER A 97 -6.14 -21.24 3.09
N SER A 98 -5.09 -22.06 3.14
CA SER A 98 -4.63 -22.74 4.35
C SER A 98 -4.25 -21.74 5.45
N LEU A 99 -3.46 -20.72 5.09
CA LEU A 99 -3.09 -19.63 6.00
C LEU A 99 -4.32 -18.99 6.66
N LYS A 100 -5.31 -18.60 5.85
CA LYS A 100 -6.52 -17.91 6.33
C LYS A 100 -7.44 -18.83 7.15
N THR A 101 -7.37 -20.15 6.97
CA THR A 101 -8.07 -21.08 7.86
C THR A 101 -7.40 -21.23 9.22
N HIS A 102 -6.10 -20.97 9.31
CA HIS A 102 -5.33 -21.08 10.55
C HIS A 102 -5.31 -19.78 11.35
N TYR A 103 -5.26 -18.62 10.67
CA TYR A 103 -5.18 -17.31 11.29
C TYR A 103 -6.36 -16.42 10.90
N TRP A 104 -7.29 -16.24 11.84
CA TRP A 104 -8.51 -15.46 11.64
C TRP A 104 -8.24 -13.95 11.45
N ASN A 105 -7.11 -13.46 11.96
CA ASN A 105 -6.70 -12.06 11.91
C ASN A 105 -5.88 -11.73 10.65
N VAL A 106 -5.68 -12.68 9.74
CA VAL A 106 -4.87 -12.52 8.54
C VAL A 106 -5.71 -12.19 7.32
N LYS A 107 -5.27 -11.18 6.57
CA LYS A 107 -5.69 -10.88 5.20
C LYS A 107 -4.52 -10.99 4.24
N VAL A 108 -4.80 -11.25 2.96
CA VAL A 108 -3.77 -11.33 1.91
C VAL A 108 -4.15 -10.42 0.75
N ALA A 109 -3.26 -9.51 0.37
CA ALA A 109 -3.40 -8.64 -0.79
C ALA A 109 -2.39 -9.01 -1.88
N MET A 110 -2.54 -8.44 -3.07
CA MET A 110 -1.49 -8.37 -4.09
C MET A 110 -1.04 -6.93 -4.30
N SER A 111 0.25 -6.73 -4.55
CA SER A 111 0.79 -5.46 -5.03
C SER A 111 0.94 -5.47 -6.56
N LEU A 112 0.56 -4.36 -7.20
CA LEU A 112 0.63 -4.15 -8.63
C LEU A 112 1.82 -3.26 -8.99
N GLY A 113 2.66 -3.70 -9.93
CA GLY A 113 3.81 -2.92 -10.41
C GLY A 113 5.14 -3.49 -9.94
N GLY A 114 5.81 -2.79 -9.02
CA GLY A 114 7.19 -3.01 -8.59
C GLY A 114 8.21 -2.22 -9.42
N ASP A 115 9.48 -2.30 -9.02
CA ASP A 115 10.59 -1.60 -9.69
C ASP A 115 10.93 -2.23 -11.06
N THR A 116 11.15 -3.56 -11.08
CA THR A 116 11.68 -4.25 -12.26
C THR A 116 11.01 -5.60 -12.55
N ILE A 117 11.24 -6.10 -13.76
CA ILE A 117 10.81 -7.42 -14.23
C ILE A 117 11.93 -8.12 -15.03
N ALA A 118 12.02 -9.45 -14.86
CA ALA A 118 12.99 -10.32 -15.52
C ALA A 118 14.45 -9.82 -15.38
N ASN A 119 15.12 -9.44 -16.48
CA ASN A 119 16.53 -9.02 -16.48
C ASN A 119 16.71 -7.57 -15.97
N ASN A 120 16.08 -7.23 -14.84
CA ASN A 120 16.06 -5.89 -14.23
C ASN A 120 15.50 -4.79 -15.16
N GLU A 121 14.58 -5.12 -16.06
CA GLU A 121 13.92 -4.14 -16.91
C GLU A 121 12.89 -3.36 -16.09
N LYS A 122 12.89 -2.03 -16.18
CA LYS A 122 11.99 -1.19 -15.38
C LYS A 122 10.52 -1.42 -15.78
N VAL A 123 9.65 -1.51 -14.79
CA VAL A 123 8.20 -1.65 -14.97
C VAL A 123 7.57 -0.26 -15.06
N TYR A 124 7.41 0.22 -16.28
CA TYR A 124 6.74 1.49 -16.57
C TYR A 124 5.23 1.33 -16.63
N PHE A 125 4.51 2.17 -15.89
CA PHE A 125 3.08 2.37 -16.10
C PHE A 125 2.82 2.96 -17.50
N SER A 126 2.29 2.13 -18.40
CA SER A 126 2.23 2.44 -19.84
C SER A 126 0.90 2.03 -20.50
N PRO A 127 -0.24 2.66 -20.12
CA PRO A 127 -1.54 2.43 -20.74
C PRO A 127 -1.58 2.88 -22.20
N LYS A 128 -2.28 2.13 -23.07
CA LYS A 128 -2.58 2.57 -24.45
C LYS A 128 -3.66 3.64 -24.48
N THR A 129 -4.72 3.40 -23.72
CA THR A 129 -5.78 4.37 -23.40
C THR A 129 -6.31 4.04 -22.01
N ILE A 130 -6.87 5.03 -21.32
CA ILE A 130 -7.51 4.82 -20.01
C ILE A 130 -8.53 3.68 -20.08
N ASN A 131 -9.46 3.73 -21.05
CA ASN A 131 -10.54 2.76 -21.13
C ASN A 131 -10.06 1.33 -21.43
N SER A 132 -9.07 1.18 -22.33
CA SER A 132 -8.54 -0.15 -22.65
C SER A 132 -7.74 -0.74 -21.50
N TRP A 133 -6.92 0.08 -20.83
CA TRP A 133 -6.11 -0.37 -19.70
C TRP A 133 -7.02 -0.77 -18.52
N VAL A 134 -7.98 0.08 -18.16
CA VAL A 134 -8.93 -0.18 -17.06
C VAL A 134 -9.74 -1.45 -17.31
N ARG A 135 -10.21 -1.68 -18.54
CA ARG A 135 -10.95 -2.90 -18.90
C ARG A 135 -10.11 -4.16 -18.68
N ASN A 136 -8.88 -4.16 -19.18
CA ASN A 136 -7.96 -5.30 -19.05
C ASN A 136 -7.61 -5.52 -17.57
N ALA A 137 -7.30 -4.45 -16.85
CA ALA A 137 -6.92 -4.51 -15.44
C ALA A 137 -8.05 -5.04 -14.57
N ILE A 138 -9.29 -4.55 -14.77
CA ILE A 138 -10.47 -5.09 -14.07
C ILE A 138 -10.59 -6.59 -14.31
N HIS A 139 -10.44 -7.05 -15.55
CA HIS A 139 -10.54 -8.47 -15.88
C HIS A 139 -9.46 -9.29 -15.19
N SER A 140 -8.18 -9.00 -15.45
CA SER A 140 -7.06 -9.81 -14.95
C SER A 140 -6.91 -9.74 -13.42
N VAL A 141 -7.08 -8.56 -12.81
CA VAL A 141 -6.98 -8.39 -11.35
C VAL A 141 -8.13 -9.09 -10.63
N THR A 142 -9.36 -9.02 -11.18
CA THR A 142 -10.49 -9.77 -10.60
C THR A 142 -10.24 -11.27 -10.65
N ASP A 143 -9.72 -11.78 -11.77
CA ASP A 143 -9.41 -13.20 -11.93
C ASP A 143 -8.33 -13.67 -10.94
N ILE A 144 -7.24 -12.91 -10.79
CA ILE A 144 -6.18 -13.21 -9.83
C ILE A 144 -6.72 -13.15 -8.40
N SER A 145 -7.43 -12.09 -8.04
CA SER A 145 -8.01 -11.88 -6.70
C SER A 145 -8.90 -13.05 -6.29
N ARG A 146 -9.83 -13.45 -7.17
CA ARG A 146 -10.74 -14.58 -6.90
C ARG A 146 -10.02 -15.91 -6.82
N ARG A 147 -9.06 -16.16 -7.72
CA ARG A 147 -8.29 -17.41 -7.74
C ARG A 147 -7.49 -17.60 -6.46
N TYR A 148 -6.89 -16.54 -5.94
CA TYR A 148 -6.05 -16.58 -4.75
C TYR A 148 -6.80 -16.27 -3.45
N HIS A 149 -8.11 -15.98 -3.50
CA HIS A 149 -8.92 -15.58 -2.34
C HIS A 149 -8.37 -14.34 -1.61
N LEU A 150 -7.92 -13.36 -2.40
CA LEU A 150 -7.28 -12.13 -1.92
C LEU A 150 -8.31 -11.12 -1.39
N ASP A 151 -7.94 -10.45 -0.32
CA ASP A 151 -8.76 -9.47 0.41
C ASP A 151 -8.50 -8.03 -0.02
N GLY A 152 -7.37 -7.77 -0.67
CA GLY A 152 -6.89 -6.42 -0.92
C GLY A 152 -6.02 -6.27 -2.15
N ILE A 153 -5.78 -5.01 -2.51
CA ILE A 153 -4.89 -4.59 -3.58
C ILE A 153 -3.98 -3.47 -3.08
N ASP A 154 -2.74 -3.47 -3.55
CA ASP A 154 -1.75 -2.42 -3.33
C ASP A 154 -1.22 -1.93 -4.68
N ILE A 155 -0.94 -0.63 -4.81
CA ILE A 155 -0.46 0.01 -6.04
C ILE A 155 0.96 0.50 -5.82
N ASP A 156 1.92 -0.04 -6.55
CA ASP A 156 3.36 0.14 -6.32
C ASP A 156 4.14 0.27 -7.63
N TYR A 157 3.62 1.04 -8.59
CA TYR A 157 4.41 1.45 -9.75
C TYR A 157 5.44 2.52 -9.35
N GLU A 158 6.68 2.37 -9.82
CA GLU A 158 7.77 3.33 -9.55
C GLU A 158 8.24 4.08 -10.81
N HIS A 159 7.86 3.60 -12.00
CA HIS A 159 8.22 4.20 -13.29
C HIS A 159 6.99 4.53 -14.11
N PHE A 160 7.03 5.64 -14.85
CA PHE A 160 5.84 6.19 -15.51
C PHE A 160 6.16 6.66 -16.93
N HIS A 161 5.39 6.15 -17.91
CA HIS A 161 5.34 6.75 -19.26
C HIS A 161 4.12 7.67 -19.44
N ALA A 162 3.05 7.43 -18.67
CA ALA A 162 1.87 8.28 -18.67
C ALA A 162 2.00 9.42 -17.66
N ASP A 163 1.25 10.50 -17.87
CA ASP A 163 1.14 11.59 -16.91
C ASP A 163 0.33 11.20 -15.66
N ALA A 164 0.43 12.05 -14.62
CA ALA A 164 -0.22 11.86 -13.33
C ALA A 164 -1.75 11.76 -13.41
N ASP A 165 -2.40 12.47 -14.32
CA ASP A 165 -3.86 12.45 -14.47
C ASP A 165 -4.33 11.13 -15.11
N THR A 166 -3.60 10.66 -16.12
CA THR A 166 -3.84 9.38 -16.78
C THR A 166 -3.61 8.22 -15.81
N PHE A 167 -2.53 8.26 -15.03
CA PHE A 167 -2.29 7.30 -13.95
C PHE A 167 -3.42 7.30 -12.92
N ALA A 168 -3.77 8.47 -12.39
CA ALA A 168 -4.82 8.63 -11.39
C ALA A 168 -6.18 8.11 -11.90
N GLU A 169 -6.52 8.35 -13.17
CA GLU A 169 -7.78 7.88 -13.75
C GLU A 169 -7.81 6.37 -13.97
N CYS A 170 -6.71 5.79 -14.47
CA CYS A 170 -6.59 4.35 -14.66
C CYS A 170 -6.70 3.59 -13.33
N ILE A 171 -5.84 3.93 -12.37
CA ILE A 171 -5.81 3.26 -11.08
C ILE A 171 -7.08 3.55 -10.28
N GLY A 172 -7.52 4.80 -10.24
CA GLY A 172 -8.72 5.19 -9.51
C GLY A 172 -9.98 4.45 -9.95
N ARG A 173 -10.19 4.31 -11.26
CA ARG A 173 -11.33 3.55 -11.80
C ARG A 173 -11.22 2.05 -11.53
N LEU A 174 -10.01 1.50 -11.56
CA LEU A 174 -9.77 0.12 -11.15
C LEU A 174 -10.14 -0.08 -9.68
N LEU A 175 -9.59 0.72 -8.77
CA LEU A 175 -9.86 0.61 -7.33
C LEU A 175 -11.34 0.81 -7.01
N PHE A 176 -11.98 1.81 -7.61
CA PHE A 176 -13.41 2.06 -7.45
C PHE A 176 -14.24 0.85 -7.88
N PHE A 177 -13.97 0.26 -9.04
CA PHE A 177 -14.67 -0.94 -9.50
C PHE A 177 -14.48 -2.11 -8.53
N LEU A 178 -13.24 -2.41 -8.14
CA LEU A 178 -12.92 -3.55 -7.27
C LEU A 178 -13.60 -3.44 -5.90
N LYS A 179 -13.58 -2.24 -5.29
CA LYS A 179 -14.24 -1.97 -4.01
C LYS A 179 -15.77 -2.01 -4.13
N GLN A 180 -16.33 -1.34 -5.15
CA GLN A 180 -17.79 -1.29 -5.33
C GLN A 180 -18.39 -2.67 -5.60
N ASN A 181 -17.68 -3.55 -6.30
CA ASN A 181 -18.14 -4.90 -6.63
C ASN A 181 -17.72 -5.95 -5.60
N GLY A 182 -17.14 -5.55 -4.47
CA GLY A 182 -16.72 -6.46 -3.40
C GLY A 182 -15.66 -7.48 -3.84
N VAL A 183 -14.87 -7.16 -4.87
CA VAL A 183 -13.75 -8.01 -5.31
C VAL A 183 -12.63 -7.96 -4.28
N VAL A 184 -12.38 -6.77 -3.72
CA VAL A 184 -11.44 -6.56 -2.61
C VAL A 184 -12.12 -5.75 -1.50
N SER A 185 -11.73 -6.02 -0.27
CA SER A 185 -12.23 -5.32 0.92
C SER A 185 -11.43 -4.05 1.24
N PHE A 186 -10.15 -4.00 0.86
CA PHE A 186 -9.30 -2.82 1.04
C PHE A 186 -8.38 -2.53 -0.16
N ALA A 187 -7.94 -1.28 -0.25
CA ALA A 187 -6.93 -0.82 -1.19
C ALA A 187 -5.85 0.00 -0.50
N SER A 188 -4.62 -0.07 -1.00
CA SER A 188 -3.52 0.80 -0.59
C SER A 188 -2.69 1.29 -1.76
N LEU A 189 -1.88 2.30 -1.49
CA LEU A 189 -0.82 2.77 -2.38
C LEU A 189 0.51 2.67 -1.66
N ALA A 190 1.56 2.37 -2.41
CA ALA A 190 2.95 2.37 -1.98
C ALA A 190 3.72 3.42 -2.79
N THR A 191 4.31 4.37 -2.08
CA THR A 191 4.95 5.54 -2.67
C THR A 191 6.06 6.02 -1.76
N TYR A 192 7.00 6.77 -2.33
CA TYR A 192 8.10 7.38 -1.60
C TYR A 192 8.21 8.87 -1.92
N ASN A 193 9.21 9.52 -1.33
CA ASN A 193 9.50 10.93 -1.59
C ASN A 193 10.42 11.06 -2.80
N ASP A 194 9.82 11.19 -3.97
CA ASP A 194 10.52 11.31 -5.24
C ASP A 194 9.76 12.20 -6.22
N ASP A 195 10.52 13.00 -6.97
CA ASP A 195 9.99 14.03 -7.87
C ASP A 195 9.29 13.43 -9.10
N SER A 196 9.55 12.15 -9.43
CA SER A 196 8.89 11.44 -10.53
C SER A 196 7.66 10.68 -10.04
N ALA A 197 7.80 9.82 -9.03
CA ALA A 197 6.73 8.94 -8.58
C ALA A 197 5.66 9.65 -7.74
N GLN A 198 6.06 10.47 -6.77
CA GLN A 198 5.12 11.04 -5.79
C GLN A 198 4.01 11.91 -6.42
N PRO A 199 4.27 12.74 -7.47
CA PRO A 199 3.21 13.50 -8.12
C PRO A 199 2.06 12.63 -8.66
N HIS A 200 2.35 11.41 -9.15
CA HIS A 200 1.34 10.47 -9.65
C HIS A 200 0.43 9.96 -8.53
N TYR A 201 1.02 9.56 -7.40
CA TYR A 201 0.27 9.12 -6.22
C TYR A 201 -0.51 10.23 -5.54
N LEU A 202 -0.01 11.46 -5.55
CA LEU A 202 -0.75 12.63 -5.06
C LEU A 202 -1.95 12.97 -5.95
N ALA A 203 -1.82 12.87 -7.27
CA ALA A 203 -2.94 13.02 -8.19
C ALA A 203 -4.02 11.94 -7.95
N LEU A 204 -3.60 10.68 -7.79
CA LEU A 204 -4.49 9.58 -7.44
C LEU A 204 -5.20 9.83 -6.10
N TRP A 205 -4.46 10.21 -5.05
CA TRP A 205 -5.02 10.47 -3.73
C TRP A 205 -6.05 11.61 -3.75
N ARG A 206 -5.75 12.73 -4.42
CA ARG A 206 -6.67 13.87 -4.51
C ARG A 206 -8.00 13.50 -5.15
N LYS A 207 -7.99 12.62 -6.15
CA LYS A 207 -9.17 12.25 -6.92
C LYS A 207 -9.92 11.05 -6.36
N TYR A 208 -9.20 10.06 -5.84
CA TYR A 208 -9.73 8.75 -5.45
C TYR A 208 -9.35 8.32 -4.02
N GLY A 209 -8.82 9.22 -3.19
CA GLY A 209 -8.44 8.92 -1.79
C GLY A 209 -9.56 8.32 -0.94
N HIS A 210 -10.83 8.57 -1.28
CA HIS A 210 -12.00 8.02 -0.61
C HIS A 210 -12.19 6.50 -0.80
N VAL A 211 -11.55 5.88 -1.80
CA VAL A 211 -11.55 4.41 -1.98
C VAL A 211 -10.23 3.75 -1.55
N ILE A 212 -9.27 4.51 -1.02
CA ILE A 212 -7.95 4.05 -0.60
C ILE A 212 -7.89 4.04 0.92
N ASP A 213 -7.65 2.87 1.51
CA ASP A 213 -7.72 2.67 2.96
C ASP A 213 -6.39 2.98 3.65
N TYR A 214 -5.26 2.72 2.98
CA TYR A 214 -3.92 2.87 3.56
C TYR A 214 -2.91 3.49 2.58
N VAL A 215 -1.96 4.22 3.14
CA VAL A 215 -0.78 4.73 2.43
C VAL A 215 0.44 4.02 3.00
N ASN A 216 0.95 3.04 2.28
CA ASN A 216 2.21 2.34 2.54
C ASN A 216 3.38 3.24 2.11
N PHE A 217 3.59 4.34 2.84
CA PHE A 217 4.69 5.24 2.51
C PHE A 217 6.02 4.54 2.80
N GLN A 218 6.87 4.42 1.78
CA GLN A 218 8.15 3.71 1.86
C GLN A 218 9.21 4.60 2.53
N PHE A 219 9.17 4.69 3.86
CA PHE A 219 10.12 5.52 4.62
C PHE A 219 11.57 5.04 4.51
N TYR A 220 11.78 3.79 4.08
CA TYR A 220 13.10 3.23 3.77
C TYR A 220 13.72 3.79 2.47
N ALA A 221 12.97 4.56 1.67
CA ALA A 221 13.51 5.29 0.53
C ALA A 221 14.21 6.61 0.92
N TYR A 222 14.03 7.10 2.16
CA TYR A 222 14.83 8.24 2.64
C TYR A 222 16.30 7.85 2.86
N GLU A 223 17.17 8.83 3.05
CA GLU A 223 18.60 8.56 3.28
C GLU A 223 18.85 7.65 4.49
N LYS A 224 19.82 6.74 4.38
CA LYS A 224 20.19 5.75 5.42
C LYS A 224 20.63 6.36 6.75
N CYS A 225 21.02 7.63 6.76
CA CYS A 225 21.41 8.37 7.97
C CYS A 225 20.24 9.09 8.66
N THR A 226 19.00 8.84 8.24
CA THR A 226 17.80 9.45 8.82
C THR A 226 17.73 9.17 10.32
N ASN A 227 17.71 10.23 11.13
CA ASN A 227 17.53 10.14 12.58
C ASN A 227 16.05 10.28 12.99
N ILE A 228 15.75 10.05 14.27
CA ILE A 228 14.38 10.11 14.82
C ILE A 228 13.70 11.46 14.52
N SER A 229 14.41 12.58 14.63
CA SER A 229 13.81 13.90 14.39
C SER A 229 13.47 14.12 12.92
N GLN A 230 14.36 13.70 12.01
CA GLN A 230 14.11 13.76 10.58
C GLN A 230 12.94 12.84 10.20
N PHE A 231 12.93 11.61 10.69
CA PHE A 231 11.85 10.67 10.45
C PHE A 231 10.48 11.21 10.88
N LEU A 232 10.38 11.81 12.07
CA LEU A 232 9.12 12.40 12.54
C LEU A 232 8.68 13.60 11.68
N LYS A 233 9.63 14.41 11.22
CA LYS A 233 9.36 15.51 10.28
C LYS A 233 8.82 14.97 8.95
N TYR A 234 9.48 13.96 8.38
CA TYR A 234 9.02 13.30 7.17
C TYR A 234 7.64 12.66 7.36
N PHE A 235 7.39 12.05 8.50
CA PHE A 235 6.07 11.50 8.81
C PHE A 235 4.98 12.57 8.81
N ASP A 236 5.21 13.71 9.48
CA ASP A 236 4.23 14.81 9.50
C ASP A 236 4.03 15.42 8.10
N GLU A 237 5.10 15.54 7.31
CA GLU A 237 5.04 16.00 5.91
C GLU A 237 4.17 15.06 5.05
N GLN A 238 4.42 13.76 5.10
CA GLN A 238 3.67 12.80 4.30
C GLN A 238 2.23 12.62 4.80
N SER A 239 2.00 12.73 6.10
CA SER A 239 0.65 12.81 6.66
C SER A 239 -0.12 14.04 6.17
N SER A 240 0.57 15.15 5.90
CA SER A 240 -0.02 16.35 5.29
C SER A 240 -0.32 16.15 3.80
N ASN A 241 0.60 15.52 3.06
CA ASN A 241 0.41 15.22 1.64
C ASN A 241 -0.79 14.28 1.39
N TYR A 242 -0.97 13.29 2.25
CA TYR A 242 -2.08 12.33 2.22
C TYR A 242 -3.14 12.63 3.29
N ARG A 243 -3.45 13.92 3.48
CA ARG A 243 -4.37 14.38 4.55
C ARG A 243 -5.68 13.61 4.56
N GLY A 244 -6.06 13.14 5.75
CA GLY A 244 -7.25 12.31 5.97
C GLY A 244 -7.03 10.80 5.76
N GLY A 245 -5.86 10.41 5.23
CA GLY A 245 -5.45 9.02 5.04
C GLY A 245 -4.75 8.42 6.24
N LYS A 246 -4.55 7.10 6.18
CA LYS A 246 -3.77 6.33 7.16
C LYS A 246 -2.37 6.09 6.61
N VAL A 247 -1.45 7.01 6.88
CA VAL A 247 -0.03 6.87 6.51
C VAL A 247 0.65 5.90 7.47
N LEU A 248 1.09 4.76 6.96
CA LEU A 248 1.80 3.74 7.73
C LEU A 248 3.29 4.04 7.75
N VAL A 249 3.95 3.76 8.87
CA VAL A 249 5.41 3.83 8.97
C VAL A 249 6.04 2.53 8.51
N SER A 250 7.28 2.59 8.03
CA SER A 250 7.95 1.41 7.46
C SER A 250 9.46 1.44 7.56
N PHE A 251 10.04 0.26 7.34
CA PHE A 251 11.47 0.06 7.17
C PHE A 251 11.70 -1.10 6.19
N GLY A 252 12.89 -1.13 5.60
CA GLY A 252 13.38 -2.21 4.77
C GLY A 252 14.31 -3.16 5.55
N THR A 253 14.37 -4.44 5.19
CA THR A 253 15.28 -5.45 5.75
C THR A 253 16.34 -5.94 4.74
N ASP A 254 16.28 -5.40 3.53
CA ASP A 254 17.24 -5.52 2.42
C ASP A 254 18.51 -4.67 2.59
N GLY A 255 18.54 -3.81 3.62
CA GLY A 255 19.63 -2.86 3.86
C GLY A 255 19.43 -1.49 3.21
N SER A 256 18.21 -1.21 2.73
CA SER A 256 17.71 0.08 2.30
C SER A 256 17.88 1.20 3.34
N GLY A 257 17.52 2.41 2.95
CA GLY A 257 17.69 3.62 3.74
C GLY A 257 16.64 3.80 4.85
N GLY A 258 16.38 5.06 5.16
CA GLY A 258 15.45 5.49 6.20
C GLY A 258 15.99 5.30 7.62
N LEU A 259 15.07 5.39 8.58
CA LEU A 259 15.37 5.18 10.01
C LEU A 259 15.31 3.68 10.30
N SER A 260 16.46 3.04 10.52
CA SER A 260 16.51 1.59 10.71
C SER A 260 15.95 1.13 12.08
N PRO A 261 15.51 -0.13 12.19
CA PRO A 261 15.09 -0.75 13.45
C PRO A 261 16.08 -0.59 14.62
N GLU A 262 17.37 -0.76 14.35
CA GLU A 262 18.47 -0.63 15.33
C GLU A 262 18.71 0.81 15.76
N ASN A 263 18.44 1.77 14.86
CA ASN A 263 18.83 3.17 15.02
C ASN A 263 17.68 4.08 15.45
N GLY A 264 16.60 3.51 15.99
CA GLY A 264 15.56 4.26 16.68
C GLY A 264 14.18 4.25 16.03
N PHE A 265 13.94 3.44 15.00
CA PHE A 265 12.61 3.28 14.40
C PHE A 265 11.53 2.99 15.44
N PHE A 266 11.75 2.01 16.32
CA PHE A 266 10.78 1.67 17.37
C PHE A 266 10.60 2.78 18.42
N MET A 267 11.61 3.64 18.63
CA MET A 267 11.45 4.83 19.46
C MET A 267 10.55 5.86 18.80
N ALA A 268 10.72 6.10 17.49
CA ALA A 268 9.84 6.96 16.71
C ALA A 268 8.40 6.42 16.71
N CYS A 269 8.21 5.12 16.47
CA CYS A 269 6.91 4.45 16.54
C CYS A 269 6.24 4.63 17.91
N ARG A 270 6.98 4.46 19.01
CA ARG A 270 6.45 4.71 20.35
C ARG A 270 6.00 6.15 20.52
N ARG A 271 6.77 7.15 20.04
CA ARG A 271 6.37 8.56 20.10
C ARG A 271 5.07 8.81 19.33
N LEU A 272 4.97 8.31 18.10
CA LEU A 272 3.76 8.41 17.28
C LEU A 272 2.57 7.73 17.95
N LYS A 273 2.77 6.56 18.56
CA LYS A 273 1.73 5.83 19.30
C LYS A 273 1.22 6.60 20.52
N HIS A 274 2.12 7.21 21.31
CA HIS A 274 1.72 8.06 22.45
C HIS A 274 0.94 9.30 22.00
N GLN A 275 1.22 9.80 20.80
CA GLN A 275 0.48 10.92 20.19
C GLN A 275 -0.82 10.48 19.51
N GLY A 276 -1.14 9.18 19.49
CA GLY A 276 -2.31 8.67 18.77
C GLY A 276 -2.21 8.87 17.26
N LYS A 277 -0.99 8.83 16.70
CA LYS A 277 -0.68 9.04 15.26
C LYS A 277 -0.18 7.77 14.54
N LEU A 278 0.06 6.66 15.25
CA LEU A 278 0.62 5.45 14.64
C LEU A 278 -0.47 4.57 13.99
N HIS A 279 -0.71 4.76 12.69
CA HIS A 279 -1.71 4.02 11.91
C HIS A 279 -1.39 2.53 11.66
N GLY A 280 -0.14 2.13 11.82
CA GLY A 280 0.34 0.77 11.58
C GLY A 280 1.79 0.77 11.12
N ILE A 281 2.35 -0.41 10.97
CA ILE A 281 3.71 -0.65 10.47
C ILE A 281 3.63 -1.58 9.26
N PHE A 282 4.43 -1.33 8.23
CA PHE A 282 4.72 -2.35 7.23
C PHE A 282 6.22 -2.57 7.01
N VAL A 283 6.58 -3.76 6.51
CA VAL A 283 7.97 -4.15 6.26
C VAL A 283 8.16 -4.59 4.82
N TRP A 284 9.29 -4.17 4.25
CA TRP A 284 9.81 -4.65 2.97
C TRP A 284 11.15 -5.38 3.21
N SER A 285 11.26 -6.69 3.14
CA SER A 285 10.23 -7.69 2.86
C SER A 285 10.54 -8.99 3.62
N ALA A 286 9.58 -9.90 3.68
CA ALA A 286 9.75 -11.20 4.33
C ALA A 286 10.90 -12.02 3.71
N ASP A 287 11.09 -11.89 2.40
CA ASP A 287 12.14 -12.56 1.63
C ASP A 287 13.52 -12.20 2.22
N ASP A 288 13.76 -10.92 2.52
CA ASP A 288 15.00 -10.47 3.14
C ASP A 288 15.09 -10.74 4.62
N SER A 289 13.97 -10.67 5.34
CA SER A 289 13.90 -10.90 6.78
C SER A 289 14.16 -12.35 7.19
N MET A 290 13.99 -13.30 6.27
CA MET A 290 14.16 -14.74 6.53
C MET A 290 15.55 -15.06 7.11
N LYS A 291 16.61 -14.45 6.57
CA LYS A 291 18.00 -14.68 7.02
C LYS A 291 18.25 -14.24 8.48
N ASP A 292 17.45 -13.30 8.96
CA ASP A 292 17.57 -12.69 10.29
C ASP A 292 16.51 -13.21 11.29
N GLY A 293 15.76 -14.25 10.91
CA GLY A 293 14.79 -14.93 11.78
C GLY A 293 13.59 -14.06 12.16
N PHE A 294 13.24 -13.09 11.32
CA PHE A 294 12.11 -12.19 11.46
C PHE A 294 12.07 -11.42 12.79
N ARG A 295 13.24 -10.96 13.25
CA ARG A 295 13.38 -10.25 14.53
C ARG A 295 12.55 -8.95 14.55
N TYR A 296 12.49 -8.22 13.45
CA TYR A 296 11.89 -6.88 13.41
C TYR A 296 10.38 -6.91 13.22
N GLU A 297 9.86 -7.94 12.57
CA GLU A 297 8.45 -8.26 12.42
C GLU A 297 7.87 -8.56 13.79
N LYS A 298 8.53 -9.44 14.58
CA LYS A 298 8.16 -9.75 15.98
C LYS A 298 8.10 -8.49 16.85
N LEU A 299 9.11 -7.61 16.75
CA LEU A 299 9.16 -6.37 17.51
C LEU A 299 8.07 -5.38 17.08
N SER A 300 7.81 -5.27 15.78
CA SER A 300 6.75 -4.42 15.22
C SER A 300 5.38 -4.86 15.71
N GLN A 301 5.06 -6.15 15.59
CA GLN A 301 3.80 -6.72 16.05
C GLN A 301 3.62 -6.59 17.56
N THR A 302 4.68 -6.84 18.35
CA THR A 302 4.64 -6.65 19.81
C THR A 302 4.39 -5.19 20.20
N LEU A 303 4.96 -4.24 19.46
CA LEU A 303 4.73 -2.82 19.69
C LEU A 303 3.27 -2.45 19.38
N LEU A 304 2.70 -3.00 18.30
CA LEU A 304 1.34 -2.72 17.84
C LEU A 304 0.25 -3.35 18.73
N ALA A 305 0.47 -4.58 19.20
CA ALA A 305 -0.50 -5.35 20.00
C ALA A 305 -0.88 -4.69 21.34
N LYS A 306 0.07 -3.96 21.95
CA LYS A 306 -0.07 -3.27 23.25
C LYS A 306 -0.90 -2.00 23.19
#